data_AF-A0A3N4GUI2-F1
#
_entry.id   AF-A0A3N4GUI2-F1
#
_cell.length_a   1.000
_cell.length_b   1.000
_cell.length_c   1.000
_cell.angle_alpha   90.00
_cell.angle_beta   90.00
_cell.angle_gamma   90.00
#
_symmetry.space_group_name_H-M   'P 1'
#
loop_
_entity.id
_entity.type
_entity.pdbx_description
1 polymer ?
#
loop_
_entity_poly.entity_id
_entity_poly.type
_entity_poly.pdbx_seq_one_letter_code
_entity_poly.pdbx_strand_id
1 'polypeptide(L)'
;MKISVPSLILFGILLFSGSCVSNVYERKARADAESFLKNVDSPEVLMKHPMVEPDDIPKVFAEQNKKRNLESLKSSIQKICGTSRDYKLVETFRKIGDDDKKFLALEYELCNQITIILGYDLVGEDGVILQSIWPMNKEDRPKEIFAKEKSW
;
A
#
# COMPACT_ATOMS: atom_id res chain seq x y z
N MET A 1 46.36 51.71 -1.58
CA MET A 1 46.16 50.80 -2.73
C MET A 1 44.97 49.91 -2.42
N LYS A 2 43.91 50.01 -3.25
CA LYS A 2 42.71 49.17 -3.18
C LYS A 2 43.06 47.81 -3.77
N ILE A 3 42.77 46.72 -3.05
CA ILE A 3 42.78 45.37 -3.63
C ILE A 3 41.33 44.90 -3.71
N SER A 4 40.95 44.61 -4.94
CA SER A 4 39.63 44.22 -5.42
C SER A 4 39.27 42.81 -4.95
N VAL A 5 38.05 42.63 -4.49
CA VAL A 5 37.38 41.33 -4.39
C VAL A 5 36.87 40.96 -5.78
N PRO A 6 37.10 39.73 -6.29
CA PRO A 6 36.29 39.20 -7.37
C PRO A 6 35.19 38.28 -6.82
N SER A 7 34.02 38.54 -7.36
CA SER A 7 32.77 37.81 -7.29
C SER A 7 32.84 36.30 -7.59
N LEU A 8 31.88 35.59 -6.97
CA LEU A 8 31.09 34.46 -7.48
C LEU A 8 31.80 33.30 -8.22
N ILE A 9 31.82 32.13 -7.57
CA ILE A 9 31.41 30.82 -8.13
C ILE A 9 30.85 30.02 -6.92
N LEU A 10 29.54 29.91 -6.69
CA LEU A 10 28.57 29.05 -7.36
C LEU A 10 29.05 27.60 -7.61
N PHE A 11 29.35 26.86 -6.54
CA PHE A 11 29.13 25.41 -6.50
C PHE A 11 27.82 25.22 -5.74
N GLY A 12 26.73 24.76 -6.35
CA GLY A 12 26.67 23.55 -7.16
C GLY A 12 25.80 22.58 -6.38
N ILE A 13 24.49 22.74 -6.58
CA ILE A 13 23.37 21.98 -6.05
C ILE A 13 23.65 20.47 -6.09
N LEU A 14 23.31 19.75 -5.02
CA LEU A 14 22.76 18.39 -5.07
C LEU A 14 22.09 18.05 -3.72
N LEU A 15 20.95 18.67 -3.45
CA LEU A 15 19.98 18.21 -2.44
C LEU A 15 18.57 18.36 -3.00
N PHE A 16 18.26 17.64 -4.08
CA PHE A 16 16.88 17.50 -4.55
C PHE A 16 16.71 16.18 -5.31
N SER A 17 16.60 15.08 -4.58
CA SER A 17 16.18 13.79 -5.16
C SER A 17 15.43 12.91 -4.15
N GLY A 18 14.70 13.52 -3.21
CA GLY A 18 13.88 12.77 -2.24
C GLY A 18 12.41 12.63 -2.62
N SER A 19 11.80 13.61 -3.27
CA SER A 19 10.33 13.77 -3.18
C SER A 19 9.52 13.47 -4.45
N CYS A 20 10.15 13.18 -5.59
CA CYS A 20 9.41 12.84 -6.82
C CYS A 20 9.17 11.33 -6.99
N VAL A 21 10.03 10.49 -6.41
CA VAL A 21 10.03 9.05 -6.66
C VAL A 21 8.88 8.35 -5.93
N SER A 22 8.55 8.74 -4.69
CA SER A 22 7.44 8.12 -3.94
C SER A 22 6.08 8.33 -4.64
N ASN A 23 5.88 9.49 -5.27
CA ASN A 23 4.65 9.82 -5.99
C ASN A 23 4.40 8.88 -7.18
N VAL A 24 5.43 8.51 -7.94
CA VAL A 24 5.26 7.66 -9.14
C VAL A 24 4.79 6.25 -8.75
N TYR A 25 5.46 5.63 -7.77
CA TYR A 25 5.08 4.29 -7.30
C TYR A 25 3.67 4.29 -6.69
N GLU A 26 3.35 5.28 -5.85
CA GLU A 26 2.02 5.39 -5.27
C GLU A 26 0.94 5.58 -6.32
N ARG A 27 1.17 6.43 -7.32
CA ARG A 27 0.22 6.63 -8.41
C ARG A 27 -0.02 5.34 -9.18
N LYS A 28 1.03 4.56 -9.47
CA LYS A 28 0.92 3.28 -10.18
C LYS A 28 0.21 2.22 -9.33
N ALA A 29 0.60 2.07 -8.07
CA ALA A 29 -0.05 1.14 -7.15
C ALA A 29 -1.52 1.50 -6.92
N ARG A 30 -1.85 2.80 -6.83
CA ARG A 30 -3.26 3.25 -6.74
C ARG A 30 -4.03 2.93 -8.01
N ALA A 31 -3.47 3.19 -9.19
CA ALA A 31 -4.14 2.87 -10.45
C ALA A 31 -4.40 1.35 -10.59
N ASP A 32 -3.43 0.52 -10.20
CA ASP A 32 -3.58 -0.93 -10.15
C ASP A 32 -4.65 -1.38 -9.13
N ALA A 33 -4.56 -0.88 -7.89
CA ALA A 33 -5.51 -1.20 -6.82
C ALA A 33 -6.95 -0.82 -7.20
N GLU A 34 -7.16 0.37 -7.75
CA GLU A 34 -8.47 0.84 -8.17
C GLU A 34 -9.00 0.04 -9.37
N SER A 35 -8.12 -0.37 -10.29
CA SER A 35 -8.49 -1.30 -11.37
C SER A 35 -8.93 -2.66 -10.81
N PHE A 36 -8.17 -3.21 -9.85
CA PHE A 36 -8.52 -4.44 -9.17
C PHE A 36 -9.88 -4.35 -8.45
N LEU A 37 -10.08 -3.30 -7.63
CA LEU A 37 -11.30 -3.11 -6.83
C LEU A 37 -12.54 -2.86 -7.69
N LYS A 38 -12.42 -2.25 -8.86
CA LYS A 38 -13.54 -2.13 -9.82
C LYS A 38 -14.02 -3.48 -10.34
N ASN A 39 -13.12 -4.44 -10.46
CA ASN A 39 -13.39 -5.74 -11.06
C ASN A 39 -13.58 -6.85 -10.04
N VAL A 40 -13.49 -6.55 -8.73
CA VAL A 40 -13.70 -7.56 -7.69
C VAL A 40 -15.18 -7.83 -7.50
N ASP A 41 -15.66 -8.93 -8.08
CA ASP A 41 -17.06 -9.32 -8.06
C ASP A 41 -17.37 -10.38 -6.99
N SER A 42 -16.35 -11.10 -6.55
CA SER A 42 -16.47 -12.32 -5.74
C SER A 42 -15.33 -12.45 -4.71
N PRO A 43 -15.59 -13.04 -3.52
CA PRO A 43 -14.56 -13.31 -2.52
C PRO A 43 -13.46 -14.23 -3.04
N GLU A 44 -13.78 -15.13 -3.97
CA GLU A 44 -12.82 -16.07 -4.56
C GLU A 44 -11.69 -15.35 -5.30
N VAL A 45 -11.97 -14.21 -5.94
CA VAL A 45 -10.93 -13.37 -6.55
C VAL A 45 -9.99 -12.80 -5.49
N LEU A 46 -10.54 -12.30 -4.37
CA LEU A 46 -9.74 -11.81 -3.25
C LEU A 46 -8.90 -12.92 -2.60
N MET A 47 -9.47 -14.12 -2.47
CA MET A 47 -8.85 -15.28 -1.83
C MET A 47 -7.83 -16.01 -2.70
N LYS A 48 -7.88 -15.84 -4.03
CA LYS A 48 -6.89 -16.42 -4.97
C LYS A 48 -5.58 -15.64 -4.96
N HIS A 49 -5.60 -14.38 -4.54
CA HIS A 49 -4.38 -13.63 -4.39
C HIS A 49 -3.59 -14.11 -3.17
N PRO A 50 -2.26 -14.16 -3.27
CA PRO A 50 -1.44 -14.49 -2.13
C PRO A 50 -1.71 -13.54 -0.96
N MET A 51 -1.72 -14.06 0.25
CA MET A 51 -1.61 -13.27 1.48
C MET A 51 -0.15 -13.33 1.93
N VAL A 52 0.74 -12.80 1.08
CA VAL A 52 2.18 -12.78 1.36
C VAL A 52 2.41 -11.78 2.48
N GLU A 53 3.01 -12.29 3.55
CA GLU A 53 3.54 -11.47 4.64
C GLU A 53 4.79 -10.76 4.09
N PRO A 54 4.81 -9.42 4.01
CA PRO A 54 6.07 -8.70 3.98
C PRO A 54 6.90 -9.13 5.18
N ASP A 55 8.22 -9.23 4.99
CA ASP A 55 9.17 -9.80 5.96
C ASP A 55 9.09 -9.19 7.38
N ASP A 56 8.47 -8.01 7.51
CA ASP A 56 8.34 -7.27 8.76
C ASP A 56 6.89 -6.92 9.18
N ILE A 57 5.87 -7.58 8.62
CA ILE A 57 4.55 -7.56 9.29
C ILE A 57 4.64 -8.51 10.49
N PRO A 58 4.24 -8.09 11.70
CA PRO A 58 4.25 -9.00 12.83
C PRO A 58 3.38 -10.23 12.52
N LYS A 59 4.00 -11.41 12.53
CA LYS A 59 3.39 -12.72 12.20
C LYS A 59 2.04 -12.98 12.87
N VAL A 60 1.86 -12.42 14.08
CA VAL A 60 0.59 -12.50 14.82
C VAL A 60 -0.56 -11.83 14.08
N PHE A 61 -0.33 -10.68 13.43
CA PHE A 61 -1.36 -10.00 12.63
C PHE A 61 -1.65 -10.77 11.33
N ALA A 62 -0.61 -11.31 10.71
CA ALA A 62 -0.75 -12.09 9.49
C ALA A 62 -1.60 -13.37 9.69
N GLU A 63 -1.26 -14.17 10.69
CA GLU A 63 -1.99 -15.39 11.06
C GLU A 63 -3.44 -15.09 11.47
N GLN A 64 -3.64 -14.03 12.25
CA GLN A 64 -4.95 -13.57 12.68
C GLN A 64 -5.85 -13.13 11.53
N ASN A 65 -5.28 -12.45 10.53
CA ASN A 65 -5.99 -12.01 9.35
C ASN A 65 -6.32 -13.21 8.45
N LYS A 66 -5.35 -14.07 8.14
CA LYS A 66 -5.55 -15.22 7.24
C LYS A 66 -6.70 -16.12 7.69
N LYS A 67 -6.78 -16.46 8.98
CA LYS A 67 -7.84 -17.34 9.52
C LYS A 67 -9.21 -16.67 9.59
N ARG A 68 -9.30 -15.37 9.92
CA ARG A 68 -10.58 -14.64 10.02
C ARG A 68 -11.12 -14.19 8.67
N ASN A 69 -10.24 -13.84 7.74
CA ASN A 69 -10.59 -13.42 6.38
C ASN A 69 -11.30 -14.56 5.62
N LEU A 70 -10.80 -15.79 5.76
CA LEU A 70 -11.39 -16.98 5.13
C LEU A 70 -12.78 -17.34 5.65
N GLU A 71 -13.07 -17.15 6.94
CA GLU A 71 -14.38 -17.49 7.52
C GLU A 71 -15.41 -16.38 7.29
N SER A 72 -15.00 -15.11 7.37
CA SER A 72 -15.92 -13.98 7.20
C SER A 72 -16.30 -13.71 5.75
N LEU A 73 -15.36 -13.87 4.81
CA LEU A 73 -15.60 -13.64 3.38
C LEU A 73 -16.27 -14.82 2.67
N LYS A 74 -16.65 -15.89 3.39
CA LYS A 74 -17.49 -16.97 2.83
C LYS A 74 -18.83 -16.46 2.28
N SER A 75 -19.31 -15.31 2.76
CA SER A 75 -20.44 -14.61 2.13
C SER A 75 -19.98 -13.82 0.92
N SER A 76 -20.67 -13.93 -0.22
CA SER A 76 -20.28 -13.23 -1.44
C SER A 76 -20.14 -11.71 -1.22
N ILE A 77 -19.22 -11.04 -1.94
CA ILE A 77 -19.07 -9.59 -1.90
C ILE A 77 -20.42 -8.91 -2.21
N GLN A 78 -21.21 -9.48 -3.13
CA GLN A 78 -22.56 -9.00 -3.42
C GLN A 78 -23.50 -9.08 -2.21
N LYS A 79 -23.38 -10.09 -1.35
CA LYS A 79 -24.18 -10.20 -0.13
C LYS A 79 -23.77 -9.17 0.93
N ILE A 80 -22.47 -8.84 0.99
CA ILE A 80 -21.92 -7.87 1.96
C ILE A 80 -22.16 -6.42 1.49
N CYS A 81 -21.85 -6.13 0.23
CA CYS A 81 -21.91 -4.80 -0.35
C CYS A 81 -23.24 -4.47 -1.04
N GLY A 82 -24.11 -5.45 -1.25
CA GLY A 82 -25.33 -5.28 -2.02
C GLY A 82 -25.02 -4.84 -3.45
N THR A 83 -25.53 -3.66 -3.83
CA THR A 83 -25.26 -3.01 -5.12
C THR A 83 -24.15 -1.97 -5.05
N SER A 84 -23.68 -1.57 -3.87
CA SER A 84 -22.60 -0.60 -3.74
C SER A 84 -21.27 -1.21 -4.16
N ARG A 85 -20.52 -0.48 -4.97
CA ARG A 85 -19.14 -0.80 -5.37
C ARG A 85 -18.20 0.34 -5.04
N ASP A 86 -18.63 1.24 -4.16
CA ASP A 86 -17.85 2.40 -3.78
C ASP A 86 -16.61 1.93 -3.04
N TYR A 87 -15.46 2.49 -3.38
CA TYR A 87 -14.23 2.26 -2.65
C TYR A 87 -13.55 3.59 -2.37
N LYS A 88 -12.82 3.67 -1.26
CA LYS A 88 -12.00 4.84 -0.92
C LYS A 88 -10.67 4.40 -0.34
N LEU A 89 -9.61 5.10 -0.74
CA LEU A 89 -8.31 4.96 -0.09
C LEU A 89 -8.42 5.57 1.32
N VAL A 90 -8.07 4.77 2.34
CA VAL A 90 -8.08 5.17 3.74
C VAL A 90 -6.68 5.60 4.17
N GLU A 91 -5.68 4.77 3.88
CA GLU A 91 -4.32 5.00 4.32
C GLU A 91 -3.28 4.38 3.37
N THR A 92 -2.10 4.98 3.32
CA THR A 92 -0.95 4.51 2.55
C THR A 92 0.21 4.28 3.51
N PHE A 93 0.69 3.04 3.57
CA PHE A 93 1.82 2.62 4.38
C PHE A 93 3.05 2.46 3.49
N ARG A 94 4.18 3.02 3.92
CA ARG A 94 5.47 2.93 3.21
C ARG A 94 6.48 2.30 4.15
N LYS A 95 7.31 1.42 3.63
CA LYS A 95 8.40 0.82 4.40
C LYS A 95 9.64 0.59 3.54
N ILE A 96 10.80 0.69 4.16
CA ILE A 96 12.09 0.17 3.69
C ILE A 96 12.43 -1.01 4.59
N GLY A 97 12.63 -2.19 4.02
CA GLY A 97 13.15 -3.36 4.72
C GLY A 97 14.65 -3.24 4.96
N ASP A 98 15.18 -4.12 5.81
CA ASP A 98 16.60 -4.13 6.18
C ASP A 98 17.55 -4.39 4.98
N ASP A 99 17.03 -4.89 3.86
CA ASP A 99 17.74 -5.14 2.61
C ASP A 99 17.52 -4.04 1.55
N ASP A 100 17.11 -2.84 1.98
CA ASP A 100 16.73 -1.70 1.14
C ASP A 100 15.51 -1.93 0.22
N LYS A 101 14.83 -3.09 0.32
CA LYS A 101 13.59 -3.30 -0.42
C LYS A 101 12.52 -2.36 0.07
N LYS A 102 11.86 -1.71 -0.88
CA LYS A 102 10.77 -0.79 -0.58
C LYS A 102 9.44 -1.50 -0.77
N PHE A 103 8.55 -1.29 0.18
CA PHE A 103 7.22 -1.84 0.20
C PHE A 103 6.19 -0.71 0.32
N LEU A 104 5.08 -0.86 -0.40
CA LEU A 104 3.94 0.03 -0.35
C LEU A 104 2.67 -0.77 -0.07
N ALA A 105 1.96 -0.45 1.01
CA ALA A 105 0.62 -1.00 1.26
C ALA A 105 -0.43 0.10 1.12
N LEU A 106 -1.49 -0.20 0.37
CA LEU A 106 -2.65 0.67 0.19
C LEU A 106 -3.84 0.04 0.89
N GLU A 107 -4.40 0.76 1.87
CA GLU A 107 -5.61 0.34 2.57
C GLU A 107 -6.83 1.03 1.95
N TYR A 108 -7.76 0.22 1.45
CA TYR A 108 -9.04 0.66 0.92
C TYR A 108 -10.20 0.18 1.80
N GLU A 109 -11.22 1.03 1.91
CA GLU A 109 -12.54 0.60 2.35
C GLU A 109 -13.40 0.37 1.10
N LEU A 110 -13.94 -0.84 0.96
CA LEU A 110 -14.91 -1.23 -0.07
C LEU A 110 -16.31 -1.29 0.54
N CYS A 111 -17.27 -0.64 -0.12
CA CYS A 111 -18.68 -0.50 0.24
C CYS A 111 -18.94 -0.08 1.71
N ASN A 112 -17.95 0.54 2.36
CA ASN A 112 -17.88 0.85 3.79
C ASN A 112 -18.01 -0.35 4.74
N GLN A 113 -17.95 -1.59 4.24
CA GLN A 113 -18.12 -2.82 5.03
C GLN A 113 -16.84 -3.67 5.07
N ILE A 114 -15.99 -3.56 4.06
CA ILE A 114 -14.80 -4.40 3.89
C ILE A 114 -13.58 -3.49 3.88
N THR A 115 -12.56 -3.83 4.65
CA THR A 115 -11.22 -3.26 4.55
C THR A 115 -10.37 -4.20 3.69
N ILE A 116 -9.66 -3.65 2.69
CA ILE A 116 -8.77 -4.41 1.80
C ILE A 116 -7.41 -3.72 1.82
N ILE A 117 -6.36 -4.48 2.15
CA ILE A 117 -4.99 -3.97 2.11
C ILE A 117 -4.28 -4.64 0.94
N LEU A 118 -3.83 -3.83 -0.01
CA LEU A 118 -3.07 -4.27 -1.17
C LEU A 118 -1.59 -3.95 -0.96
N GLY A 119 -0.75 -4.98 -0.92
CA GLY A 119 0.69 -4.88 -0.71
C GLY A 119 1.47 -5.01 -2.01
N TYR A 120 2.36 -4.05 -2.25
CA TYR A 120 3.15 -3.91 -3.45
C TYR A 120 4.64 -3.92 -3.17
N ASP A 121 5.36 -4.74 -3.93
CA ASP A 121 6.82 -4.61 -4.07
C ASP A 121 7.15 -3.52 -5.09
N LEU A 122 8.15 -2.71 -4.78
CA LEU A 122 8.70 -1.75 -5.73
C LEU A 122 9.90 -2.40 -6.45
N VAL A 123 9.84 -2.47 -7.78
CA VAL A 123 10.87 -3.11 -8.62
C VAL A 123 11.40 -2.17 -9.70
N GLY A 124 12.73 -2.08 -9.81
CA GLY A 124 13.38 -1.14 -10.74
C GLY A 124 12.99 0.32 -10.47
N GLU A 125 13.16 1.19 -11.47
CA GLU A 125 12.94 2.64 -11.28
C GLU A 125 11.46 3.04 -11.10
N ASP A 126 10.49 2.29 -11.66
CA ASP A 126 9.07 2.64 -11.56
C ASP A 126 8.11 1.43 -11.55
N GLY A 127 8.58 0.21 -11.31
CA GLY A 127 7.72 -0.97 -11.30
C GLY A 127 7.04 -1.15 -9.95
N VAL A 128 5.77 -1.56 -9.97
CA VAL A 128 5.05 -2.05 -8.80
C VAL A 128 4.52 -3.45 -9.12
N ILE A 129 4.61 -4.38 -8.18
CA ILE A 129 4.05 -5.72 -8.31
C ILE A 129 3.12 -5.96 -7.13
N LEU A 130 1.85 -6.23 -7.41
CA LEU A 130 0.89 -6.65 -6.38
C LEU A 130 1.25 -8.03 -5.87
N GLN A 131 1.80 -8.10 -4.65
CA GLN A 131 2.23 -9.35 -4.02
C GLN A 131 1.18 -9.90 -3.07
N SER A 132 0.40 -9.02 -2.44
CA SER A 132 -0.48 -9.44 -1.37
C SER A 132 -1.81 -8.71 -1.33
N ILE A 133 -2.88 -9.43 -1.00
CA ILE A 133 -4.20 -8.84 -0.73
C ILE A 133 -4.74 -9.36 0.60
N TRP A 134 -5.11 -8.44 1.48
CA TRP A 134 -5.64 -8.73 2.81
C TRP A 134 -7.06 -8.17 2.96
N PRO A 135 -8.08 -8.94 2.58
CA PRO A 135 -9.48 -8.53 2.71
C PRO A 135 -10.03 -8.90 4.09
N MET A 136 -10.68 -8.00 4.81
CA MET A 136 -11.29 -8.24 6.13
C MET A 136 -12.58 -7.43 6.29
N ASN A 137 -13.48 -7.82 7.20
CA ASN A 137 -14.56 -6.91 7.56
C ASN A 137 -13.98 -5.66 8.21
N LYS A 138 -14.62 -4.52 7.99
CA LYS A 138 -14.24 -3.26 8.62
C LYS A 138 -14.27 -3.32 10.14
N GLU A 139 -15.24 -4.05 10.71
CA GLU A 139 -15.39 -4.21 12.16
C GLU A 139 -14.27 -5.04 12.79
N ASP A 140 -13.68 -5.96 12.01
CA ASP A 140 -12.59 -6.83 12.43
C ASP A 140 -11.20 -6.21 12.18
N ARG A 141 -11.15 -5.03 11.56
CA ARG A 141 -9.90 -4.32 11.26
C ARG A 141 -9.10 -4.08 12.55
N PRO A 142 -7.86 -4.58 12.64
CA PRO A 142 -6.98 -4.25 13.76
C PRO A 142 -6.79 -2.73 13.88
N LYS A 143 -6.77 -2.20 15.11
CA LYS A 143 -6.53 -0.76 15.36
C LYS A 143 -5.14 -0.32 14.88
N GLU A 144 -4.19 -1.25 14.88
CA GLU A 144 -2.82 -1.08 14.43
C GLU A 144 -2.51 -2.25 13.51
N ILE A 145 -2.35 -1.97 12.21
CA ILE A 145 -2.03 -3.01 11.20
C ILE A 145 -0.54 -2.96 10.85
N PHE A 146 0.00 -1.75 10.72
CA PHE A 146 1.41 -1.49 10.48
C PHE A 146 1.93 -0.57 11.57
N ALA A 147 3.19 -0.77 11.98
CA ALA A 147 3.90 0.28 12.69
C ALA A 147 3.81 1.54 11.84
N LYS A 148 3.33 2.65 12.42
CA LYS A 148 3.26 3.96 11.75
C LYS A 148 4.67 4.52 11.56
N GLU A 149 5.55 3.77 10.91
CA GLU A 149 6.86 4.28 10.55
C GLU A 149 6.80 4.96 9.20
N LYS A 150 7.43 6.13 9.23
CA LYS A 150 7.19 7.30 8.40
C LYS A 150 8.15 7.32 7.22
N SER A 151 7.62 7.90 6.14
CA SER A 151 8.28 8.59 5.03
C SER A 151 9.48 7.91 4.35
N TRP A 152 9.27 7.66 3.06
CA TRP A 152 10.21 8.11 2.04
C TRP A 152 10.07 9.61 1.83
#